data_AF-A0AAJ1Q9R1-F1
#
_entry.id   AF-A0AAJ1Q9R1-F1
#
_cell.length_a   1.000
_cell.length_b   1.000
_cell.length_c   1.000
_cell.angle_alpha   90.00
_cell.angle_beta   90.00
_cell.angle_gamma   90.00
#
_symmetry.space_group_name_H-M   'P 1'
#
loop_
_entity.id
_entity.type
_entity.pdbx_description
1 polymer ?
#
loop_
_entity_poly.entity_id
_entity_poly.type
_entity_poly.pdbx_seq_one_letter_code
_entity_poly.pdbx_strand_id
1 'polypeptide(L)' 'MATISLRISSDEEKLLQTYLAAHNLNISSFIRQVVFDKIEDDLALDEKRILRARNRINKEKHYSHEEVWKELGV' A
#
# COMPACT_ATOMS: atom_id res chain seq x y z
N MET A 1 2.15 -6.85 -25.05
CA MET A 1 1.13 -6.16 -24.22
C MET A 1 0.40 -7.20 -23.40
N ALA A 2 0.30 -7.01 -22.08
CA ALA A 2 -0.50 -7.86 -21.22
C ALA A 2 -1.93 -7.31 -21.16
N THR A 3 -2.92 -8.20 -21.23
CA THR A 3 -4.35 -7.85 -21.18
C THR A 3 -4.95 -8.42 -19.90
N ILE A 4 -5.77 -7.61 -19.21
CA ILE A 4 -6.52 -8.02 -18.03
C ILE A 4 -7.99 -8.12 -18.44
N SER A 5 -8.57 -9.32 -18.28
CA SER A 5 -10.00 -9.55 -18.49
C SER A 5 -10.69 -9.63 -17.14
N LEU A 6 -11.61 -8.70 -16.86
CA LEU A 6 -12.40 -8.67 -15.64
C LEU A 6 -13.85 -9.01 -15.95
N ARG A 7 -14.42 -9.96 -15.21
CA ARG A 7 -15.86 -10.23 -15.26
C ARG A 7 -16.54 -9.41 -14.17
N ILE A 8 -17.49 -8.57 -14.58
CA ILE A 8 -18.35 -7.78 -13.72
C ILE A 8 -19.81 -8.04 -14.07
N SER A 9 -20.71 -7.78 -13.12
CA SER A 9 -22.14 -7.78 -13.37
C SER A 9 -22.56 -6.57 -14.22
N SER A 10 -23.73 -6.66 -14.83
CA SER A 10 -24.30 -5.56 -15.62
C SER A 10 -24.55 -4.29 -14.80
N ASP A 11 -24.82 -4.43 -13.51
CA ASP A 11 -25.11 -3.29 -12.63
C ASP A 11 -23.81 -2.57 -12.22
N GLU A 12 -22.76 -3.33 -11.92
CA GLU A 12 -21.42 -2.79 -11.68
C GLU A 12 -20.86 -2.09 -12.92
N GLU A 13 -21.08 -2.65 -14.11
CA GLU A 13 -20.67 -2.03 -15.37
C GLU A 13 -21.31 -0.64 -15.54
N LYS A 14 -22.63 -0.53 -15.32
CA LYS A 14 -23.35 0.75 -15.42
C LYS A 14 -22.85 1.76 -14.40
N LEU A 15 -22.64 1.33 -13.15
CA LEU A 15 -22.09 2.18 -12.09
C LEU A 15 -20.70 2.70 -12.46
N LEU A 16 -19.81 1.81 -12.91
CA LEU A 16 -18.45 2.14 -13.29
C LEU A 16 -18.43 3.12 -14.47
N GLN A 17 -19.21 2.85 -15.52
CA GLN A 17 -19.30 3.75 -16.67
C GLN A 17 -19.86 5.12 -16.29
N THR A 18 -20.88 5.18 -15.43
CA THR A 18 -21.47 6.44 -14.97
C THR A 18 -20.46 7.28 -14.18
N TYR A 19 -19.72 6.66 -13.27
CA TYR A 19 -18.66 7.32 -12.51
C TYR A 19 -17.56 7.85 -13.43
N LEU A 20 -17.07 7.01 -14.34
CA LEU A 20 -15.99 7.40 -15.26
C LEU A 20 -16.41 8.49 -16.23
N ALA A 21 -17.66 8.49 -16.69
CA ALA A 21 -18.22 9.56 -17.50
C ALA A 21 -18.29 10.88 -16.72
N ALA A 22 -18.72 10.86 -15.46
CA ALA A 22 -18.77 12.06 -14.61
C ALA A 22 -17.38 12.65 -14.33
N HIS A 23 -16.35 11.81 -14.25
CA HIS A 23 -14.96 12.22 -13.99
C HIS A 23 -14.11 12.35 -15.25
N ASN A 24 -14.69 12.13 -16.44
CA ASN A 24 -14.01 12.18 -17.74
C ASN A 24 -12.76 11.27 -17.83
N LEU A 25 -12.85 10.07 -17.23
CA LEU A 25 -11.76 9.10 -17.10
C LEU A 25 -11.94 7.90 -18.03
N ASN A 26 -10.82 7.32 -18.47
CA ASN A 26 -10.81 6.05 -19.21
C ASN A 26 -10.75 4.86 -18.25
N ILE A 27 -11.57 3.82 -18.49
CA ILE A 27 -11.60 2.55 -17.72
C ILE A 27 -10.19 1.98 -17.54
N SER A 28 -9.39 1.88 -18.61
CA SER A 28 -8.06 1.28 -18.56
C SER A 28 -7.11 2.06 -17.65
N SER A 29 -7.20 3.39 -17.67
CA SER A 29 -6.38 4.25 -16.82
C SER A 29 -6.82 4.17 -15.37
N PHE A 30 -8.13 4.15 -15.12
CA PHE A 30 -8.70 4.02 -13.79
C PHE A 30 -8.31 2.71 -13.12
N ILE A 31 -8.49 1.57 -13.82
CA ILE A 31 -8.13 0.25 -13.28
C ILE A 31 -6.62 0.18 -12.99
N ARG A 32 -5.79 0.74 -13.88
CA ARG A 32 -4.34 0.78 -13.65
C ARG A 32 -3.99 1.57 -12.38
N GLN A 33 -4.62 2.73 -12.19
CA GLN A 33 -4.38 3.57 -11.02
C GLN A 33 -4.79 2.84 -9.73
N VAL A 34 -6.00 2.27 -9.70
CA VAL A 34 -6.49 1.50 -8.53
C VAL A 34 -5.56 0.34 -8.17
N VAL A 35 -5.01 -0.36 -9.17
CA VAL A 35 -4.04 -1.44 -8.93
C VAL A 35 -2.75 -0.90 -8.32
N PHE A 36 -2.22 0.22 -8.81
CA PHE A 36 -1.02 0.82 -8.24
C PHE A 36 -1.26 1.35 -6.82
N ASP A 37 -2.37 2.05 -6.59
CA ASP A 37 -2.74 2.56 -5.27
C ASP A 37 -2.80 1.41 -4.25
N LYS A 38 -3.39 0.26 -4.65
CA LYS A 38 -3.46 -0.91 -3.77
C LYS A 38 -2.08 -1.50 -3.45
N ILE A 39 -1.19 -1.57 -4.44
CA ILE A 39 0.19 -2.05 -4.24
C ILE A 39 0.95 -1.09 -3.32
N GLU A 40 0.79 0.22 -3.51
CA GLU A 40 1.41 1.23 -2.66
C GLU A 40 0.92 1.15 -1.22
N ASP A 41 -0.39 0.98 -1.01
CA ASP A 41 -0.98 0.77 0.32
C ASP A 41 -0.44 -0.49 1.01
N ASP A 42 -0.32 -1.60 0.27
CA ASP A 42 0.19 -2.87 0.82
C ASP A 42 1.69 -2.79 1.14
N LEU A 43 2.43 -1.94 0.44
CA LEU A 43 3.85 -1.65 0.68
C LEU A 43 4.08 -0.46 1.62
N ALA A 44 3.01 0.22 2.04
CA ALA A 44 3.11 1.44 2.83
C ALA A 44 3.83 1.16 4.14
N LEU A 45 4.98 1.79 4.31
CA LEU A 45 5.72 1.73 5.56
C LEU A 45 4.97 2.53 6.62
N ASP A 46 4.97 2.04 7.86
CA ASP A 46 4.55 2.87 9.00
C ASP A 46 5.63 3.94 9.26
N GLU A 47 5.57 5.02 8.48
CA GLU A 47 6.50 6.15 8.54
C GLU A 47 6.52 6.78 9.93
N LYS A 48 5.36 6.83 10.61
CA LYS A 48 5.27 7.36 11.98
C LYS A 48 6.05 6.49 12.95
N ARG A 49 6.01 5.17 12.81
CA ARG A 49 6.84 4.25 13.59
C ARG A 49 8.33 4.45 13.28
N ILE A 50 8.70 4.55 12.01
CA ILE A 50 10.10 4.75 11.59
C ILE A 50 10.65 6.08 12.12
N LEU A 51 9.91 7.17 11.98
CA LEU A 51 10.29 8.49 12.50
C LEU A 51 10.43 8.49 14.03
N ARG A 52 9.50 7.83 14.74
CA ARG A 52 9.59 7.68 16.21
C ARG A 52 10.85 6.91 16.61
N ALA A 53 11.15 5.78 15.95
CA ALA A 53 12.37 5.02 16.21
C ALA A 53 13.62 5.86 15.93
N ARG A 54 13.66 6.57 14.79
CA ARG A 54 14.78 7.44 14.42
C ARG A 54 15.03 8.56 15.42
N ASN A 55 13.99 9.19 15.95
CA ASN A 55 14.10 10.24 16.97
C ASN A 55 14.58 9.70 18.33
N ARG A 56 14.38 8.41 18.59
CA ARG A 56 14.75 7.74 19.84
C ARG A 56 16.14 7.10 19.80
N ILE A 57 16.69 6.84 18.62
CA ILE A 57 18.04 6.27 18.43
C ILE A 57 19.11 6.98 19.27
N ASN A 58 19.09 8.32 19.34
CA ASN A 58 20.09 9.07 20.12
C ASN A 58 19.77 9.20 21.62
N LYS A 59 18.63 8.69 22.08
CA LYS A 59 18.14 8.81 23.46
C LYS A 59 18.10 7.48 24.20
N GLU A 60 18.09 6.38 23.47
CA GLU A 60 17.96 5.02 24.02
C GLU A 60 19.33 4.33 24.08
N LYS A 61 19.48 3.36 24.99
CA LYS A 61 20.68 2.53 25.05
C LYS A 61 20.78 1.69 23.78
N HIS A 62 21.97 1.66 23.21
CA HIS A 62 22.29 0.75 22.12
C HIS A 62 22.65 -0.62 22.69
N TYR A 63 22.13 -1.66 22.04
CA TYR A 63 22.42 -3.05 22.36
C TYR A 63 23.05 -3.71 21.14
N SER A 64 24.02 -4.59 21.37
CA SER A 64 24.53 -5.48 20.32
C SER A 64 23.48 -6.53 19.96
N HIS A 65 23.56 -7.10 18.75
CA HIS A 65 22.66 -8.19 18.36
C HIS A 65 22.72 -9.39 19.33
N GLU A 66 23.89 -9.65 19.94
CA GLU A 66 24.07 -10.74 20.91
C GLU A 66 23.31 -10.50 22.23
N GLU A 67 23.29 -9.26 22.70
CA GLU A 67 22.58 -8.86 23.92
C GLU A 67 21.07 -8.95 23.71
N VAL A 68 20.60 -8.49 22.55
CA VAL A 68 19.19 -8.54 22.15
C VAL A 68 18.68 -9.99 22.04
N TRP A 69 19.45 -10.88 21.41
CA TRP A 69 19.09 -12.30 21.30
C TRP A 69 19.00 -12.98 22.67
N LYS A 70 19.96 -12.67 23.55
CA LYS A 70 19.95 -13.17 24.93
C LYS A 70 18.74 -12.68 25.73
N GLU A 71 18.33 -11.41 25.58
CA GLU A 71 17.13 -10.88 26.25
C GLU A 71 15.82 -11.45 25.67
N LEU A 72 15.77 -11.70 24.37
CA LEU A 72 14.58 -12.22 23.70
C LEU A 72 14.45 -13.75 23.76
N GLY A 73 15.51 -14.46 24.19
CA GLY A 73 15.52 -15.92 24.30
C GLY A 73 15.49 -16.63 22.95
N VAL A 74 16.03 -16.00 21.91
CA VAL A 74 16.11 -16.50 20.53
C VAL A 74 17.55 -16.77 20.14
#